data_AF-A0AAU4X898-F1
#
_entry.id   AF-A0AAU4X898-F1
#
_cell.length_a   1.000
_cell.length_b   1.000
_cell.length_c   1.000
_cell.angle_alpha   90.00
_cell.angle_beta   90.00
_cell.angle_gamma   90.00
#
_symmetry.space_group_name_H-M   'P 1'
#
loop_
_entity.id
_entity.type
_entity.pdbx_description
1 polymer ?
#
loop_
_entity_poly.entity_id
_entity_poly.type
_entity_poly.pdbx_seq_one_letter_code
_entity_poly.pdbx_strand_id
1 'polypeptide(L)'
;MDALYTAVATATHGREGRAVSSDGKLDLQLAVPVEMGGNGQGTNPEQLFAAGYAACFASALGLVGRAAKVDVSEAAVTGEVGIGKQGEGFGLAVTLRVELPDSVDEATGRKLVEQAHQVCPYSNATRGNIPVELVIE
;
A
#
# COMPACT_ATOMS: atom_id res chain seq x y z
N MET A 1 -12.49 17.01 -10.60
CA MET A 1 -11.39 16.97 -9.64
C MET A 1 -10.24 17.72 -10.26
N ASP A 2 -9.70 18.70 -9.57
CA ASP A 2 -8.50 19.41 -10.02
C ASP A 2 -7.28 18.72 -9.43
N ALA A 3 -6.36 18.26 -10.28
CA ALA A 3 -5.21 17.47 -9.85
C ALA A 3 -4.11 18.37 -9.26
N LEU A 4 -3.75 18.13 -7.99
CA LEU A 4 -2.58 18.78 -7.36
C LEU A 4 -1.25 18.22 -7.89
N TYR A 5 -1.24 16.94 -8.26
CA TYR A 5 -0.08 16.23 -8.81
C TYR A 5 -0.57 15.05 -9.66
N THR A 6 0.15 14.73 -10.73
CA THR A 6 -0.11 13.55 -11.58
C THR A 6 1.18 12.77 -11.79
N ALA A 7 1.24 11.54 -11.28
CA ALA A 7 2.31 10.60 -11.60
C ALA A 7 2.00 9.90 -12.93
N VAL A 8 3.01 9.67 -13.76
CA VAL A 8 2.89 8.94 -15.03
C VAL A 8 3.94 7.84 -15.08
N ALA A 9 3.53 6.62 -15.44
CA ALA A 9 4.42 5.50 -15.67
C ALA A 9 3.93 4.65 -16.85
N THR A 10 4.88 4.04 -17.58
CA THR A 10 4.61 3.16 -18.72
C THR A 10 5.14 1.77 -18.42
N ALA A 11 4.30 0.76 -18.58
CA ALA A 11 4.70 -0.65 -18.53
C ALA A 11 4.79 -1.24 -19.95
N THR A 12 5.81 -2.06 -20.21
CA THR A 12 5.97 -2.81 -21.47
C THR A 12 5.94 -4.31 -21.20
N HIS A 13 5.50 -5.11 -22.18
CA HIS A 13 5.47 -6.59 -22.12
C HIS A 13 4.72 -7.19 -20.91
N GLY A 14 3.70 -6.49 -20.40
CA GLY A 14 2.85 -6.99 -19.32
C GLY A 14 3.63 -7.30 -18.03
N ARG A 15 3.42 -8.50 -17.47
CA ARG A 15 4.02 -8.93 -16.19
C ARG A 15 5.48 -9.39 -16.29
N GLU A 16 6.07 -9.40 -17.48
CA GLU A 16 7.45 -9.88 -17.71
C GLU A 16 8.37 -8.83 -18.34
N GLY A 17 7.93 -7.57 -18.42
CA GLY A 17 8.74 -6.49 -18.98
C GLY A 17 9.27 -5.52 -17.93
N ARG A 18 8.94 -4.25 -18.10
CA ARG A 18 9.51 -3.15 -17.32
C ARG A 18 8.47 -2.05 -17.11
N ALA A 19 8.44 -1.47 -15.92
CA ALA A 19 7.64 -0.29 -15.60
C ALA A 19 8.55 0.91 -15.30
N VAL A 20 8.37 2.01 -16.04
CA VAL A 20 9.22 3.20 -15.94
C VAL A 20 8.36 4.45 -15.73
N SER A 21 8.65 5.25 -14.71
CA SER A 21 8.00 6.56 -14.53
C SER A 21 8.50 7.57 -15.55
N SER A 22 7.68 8.56 -15.90
CA SER A 22 8.03 9.59 -16.88
C SER A 22 9.24 10.44 -16.48
N ASP A 23 9.54 10.50 -15.18
CA ASP A 23 10.72 11.17 -14.62
C ASP A 23 11.89 10.22 -14.32
N GLY A 24 11.76 8.93 -14.65
CA GLY A 24 12.80 7.90 -14.49
C GLY A 24 13.11 7.51 -13.05
N LYS A 25 12.40 8.04 -12.04
CA LYS A 25 12.64 7.70 -10.62
C LYS A 25 12.21 6.28 -10.26
N LEU A 26 11.21 5.74 -10.93
CA LEU A 26 10.87 4.33 -10.91
C LEU A 26 11.31 3.72 -12.22
N ASP A 27 12.20 2.74 -12.14
CA ASP A 27 12.65 1.98 -13.29
C ASP A 27 12.81 0.51 -12.90
N LEU A 28 11.73 -0.26 -13.08
CA LEU A 28 11.52 -1.53 -12.40
C LEU A 28 11.38 -2.67 -13.40
N GLN A 29 12.22 -3.70 -13.27
CA GLN A 29 12.02 -4.97 -13.97
C GLN A 29 10.83 -5.71 -13.35
N LEU A 30 9.90 -6.15 -14.19
CA LEU A 30 8.72 -6.92 -13.78
C LEU A 30 8.93 -8.39 -14.09
N ALA A 31 8.45 -9.24 -13.20
CA ALA A 31 8.38 -10.67 -13.41
C ALA A 31 7.10 -11.26 -12.78
N VAL A 32 6.59 -12.33 -13.38
CA VAL A 32 5.58 -13.16 -12.71
C VAL A 32 6.27 -13.89 -11.54
N PRO A 33 5.68 -13.87 -10.32
CA PRO A 33 6.27 -14.56 -9.18
C PRO A 33 6.26 -16.09 -9.38
N VAL A 34 7.14 -16.79 -8.67
CA VAL A 34 7.33 -18.25 -8.81
C VAL A 34 6.04 -19.00 -8.48
N GLU A 35 5.32 -18.52 -7.47
CA GLU A 35 4.03 -19.04 -7.00
C GLU A 35 2.93 -18.97 -8.07
N MET A 36 3.10 -18.11 -9.07
CA MET A 36 2.21 -17.97 -10.23
C MET A 36 2.80 -18.56 -11.53
N GLY A 37 3.89 -19.35 -11.42
CA GLY A 37 4.52 -20.04 -12.54
C GLY A 37 5.55 -19.22 -13.32
N GLY A 38 5.97 -18.07 -12.79
CA GLY A 38 7.02 -17.25 -13.40
C GLY A 38 8.42 -17.53 -12.87
N ASN A 39 9.39 -16.71 -13.27
CA ASN A 39 10.79 -16.84 -12.85
C ASN A 39 11.16 -16.04 -11.58
N GLY A 40 10.28 -15.14 -11.13
CA GLY A 40 10.51 -14.27 -9.97
C GLY A 40 11.71 -13.31 -10.08
N GLN A 41 12.32 -13.13 -11.26
CA GLN A 41 13.51 -12.29 -11.46
C GLN A 41 13.15 -10.81 -11.65
N GLY A 42 12.27 -10.28 -10.80
CA GLY A 42 11.76 -8.92 -10.86
C GLY A 42 10.69 -8.69 -9.80
N THR A 43 10.23 -7.44 -9.66
CA THR A 43 9.06 -7.14 -8.83
C THR A 43 7.76 -7.44 -9.60
N ASN A 44 6.62 -7.24 -8.96
CA ASN A 44 5.32 -7.52 -9.54
C ASN A 44 4.28 -6.47 -9.10
N PRO A 45 3.13 -6.36 -9.80
CA PRO A 45 2.10 -5.38 -9.46
C PRO A 45 1.62 -5.46 -8.00
N GLU A 46 1.58 -6.65 -7.40
CA GLU A 46 1.13 -6.84 -6.03
C GLU A 46 2.12 -6.24 -5.02
N GLN A 47 3.43 -6.43 -5.23
CA GLN A 47 4.48 -5.77 -4.43
C GLN A 47 4.48 -4.24 -4.61
N LEU A 48 4.24 -3.74 -5.83
CA LEU A 48 4.14 -2.31 -6.07
C LEU A 48 2.92 -1.71 -5.37
N PHE A 49 1.81 -2.43 -5.38
CA PHE A 49 0.61 -2.03 -4.64
C PHE A 49 0.84 -2.08 -3.13
N ALA A 50 1.51 -3.12 -2.62
CA ALA A 50 1.87 -3.24 -1.21
C ALA A 50 2.74 -2.07 -0.73
N ALA A 51 3.80 -1.76 -1.48
CA ALA A 51 4.70 -0.66 -1.17
C ALA A 51 3.99 0.70 -1.22
N GLY A 52 3.19 0.94 -2.27
CA GLY A 52 2.41 2.17 -2.42
C GLY A 52 1.38 2.36 -1.31
N TYR A 53 0.68 1.28 -0.93
CA TYR A 53 -0.32 1.33 0.13
C TYR A 53 0.32 1.54 1.49
N ALA A 54 1.36 0.78 1.83
CA ALA A 54 2.11 0.96 3.08
C ALA A 54 2.63 2.40 3.23
N ALA A 55 3.27 2.95 2.20
CA ALA A 55 3.76 4.33 2.21
C ALA A 55 2.62 5.38 2.32
N CYS A 56 1.51 5.17 1.60
CA CYS A 56 0.32 6.03 1.74
C CYS A 56 -0.23 6.02 3.16
N PHE A 57 -0.34 4.84 3.75
CA PHE A 57 -0.94 4.67 5.07
C PHE A 57 -0.03 5.24 6.17
N ALA A 58 1.28 5.02 6.09
CA ALA A 58 2.26 5.65 6.98
C ALA A 58 2.20 7.19 6.91
N SER A 59 2.07 7.75 5.70
CA SER A 59 1.90 9.19 5.51
C SER A 59 0.59 9.71 6.15
N ALA A 60 -0.52 8.98 5.96
CA ALA A 60 -1.79 9.28 6.59
C ALA A 60 -1.72 9.20 8.12
N LEU A 61 -1.04 8.18 8.67
CA LEU A 61 -0.80 8.02 10.10
C LEU A 61 -0.04 9.22 10.67
N GLY A 62 1.04 9.65 10.01
CA GLY A 62 1.78 10.86 10.38
C GLY A 62 0.97 12.15 10.27
N LEU A 63 -0.01 12.23 9.36
CA LEU A 63 -0.93 13.36 9.28
C LEU A 63 -1.88 13.39 10.49
N VAL A 64 -2.54 12.28 10.81
CA VAL A 64 -3.51 12.21 11.91
C VAL A 64 -2.83 12.28 13.28
N GLY A 65 -1.63 11.70 13.43
CA GLY A 65 -0.81 11.81 14.63
C GLY A 65 -0.45 13.26 14.94
N ARG A 66 0.01 14.02 13.93
CA ARG A 66 0.26 15.48 14.09
C ARG A 66 -0.99 16.25 14.49
N ALA A 67 -2.14 15.96 13.90
CA ALA A 67 -3.41 16.61 14.27
C ALA A 67 -3.83 16.29 15.72
N ALA A 68 -3.58 15.06 16.16
CA ALA A 68 -3.84 14.60 17.53
C ALA A 68 -2.74 14.99 18.54
N LYS A 69 -1.62 15.58 18.08
CA LYS A 69 -0.41 15.86 18.87
C LYS A 69 0.19 14.61 19.52
N VAL A 70 0.13 13.48 18.81
CA VAL A 70 0.75 12.20 19.18
C VAL A 70 1.93 11.96 18.25
N ASP A 71 3.10 11.66 18.81
CA ASP A 71 4.28 11.32 18.03
C ASP A 71 4.19 9.88 17.53
N VAL A 72 4.17 9.73 16.20
CA VAL A 72 4.14 8.45 15.48
C VAL A 72 5.27 8.39 14.46
N SER A 73 6.32 9.20 14.64
CA SER A 73 7.43 9.30 13.69
C SER A 73 8.22 8.01 13.52
N GLU A 74 8.25 7.16 14.55
CA GLU A 74 8.86 5.83 14.52
C GLU A 74 7.89 4.71 14.10
N ALA A 75 6.64 5.03 13.76
CA ALA A 75 5.69 4.02 13.30
C ALA A 75 6.10 3.42 11.96
N ALA A 76 5.95 2.11 11.82
CA ALA A 76 6.16 1.40 10.56
C ALA A 76 4.85 0.80 10.06
N VAL A 77 4.69 0.74 8.74
CA VAL A 77 3.54 0.09 8.12
C VAL A 77 4.02 -0.93 7.11
N THR A 78 3.58 -2.17 7.27
CA THR A 78 3.81 -3.26 6.34
C THR A 78 2.52 -3.57 5.58
N GLY A 79 2.60 -3.59 4.25
CA GLY A 79 1.51 -3.99 3.38
C GLY A 79 1.67 -5.42 2.89
N GLU A 80 0.72 -6.28 3.22
CA GLU A 80 0.61 -7.63 2.66
C GLU A 80 -0.49 -7.62 1.61
N VAL A 81 -0.15 -7.94 0.36
CA VAL A 81 -1.11 -7.95 -0.75
C VAL A 81 -1.17 -9.35 -1.33
N GLY A 82 -2.33 -9.99 -1.17
CA GLY A 82 -2.65 -11.24 -1.81
C GLY A 82 -3.38 -11.04 -3.13
N ILE A 83 -3.09 -11.89 -4.11
CA ILE A 83 -3.87 -12.03 -5.35
C ILE A 83 -4.44 -13.45 -5.41
N GLY A 84 -5.73 -13.57 -5.74
CA GLY A 84 -6.42 -14.86 -5.81
C GLY A 84 -7.52 -14.86 -6.87
N LYS A 85 -8.04 -16.04 -7.20
CA LYS A 85 -9.18 -16.16 -8.14
C LYS A 85 -10.44 -15.55 -7.52
N GLN A 86 -11.15 -14.74 -8.30
CA GLN A 86 -12.43 -14.15 -7.91
C GLN A 86 -13.37 -14.15 -9.13
N GLY A 87 -14.40 -15.00 -9.09
CA GLY A 87 -15.26 -15.23 -10.26
C GLY A 87 -14.46 -15.72 -11.47
N GLU A 88 -14.64 -15.07 -12.61
CA GLU A 88 -13.90 -15.36 -13.85
C GLU A 88 -12.52 -14.67 -13.91
N GLY A 89 -12.18 -13.85 -12.91
CA GLY A 89 -10.94 -13.05 -12.89
C GLY A 89 -10.12 -13.22 -11.61
N PHE A 90 -9.40 -12.16 -11.25
CA PHE A 90 -8.58 -12.09 -10.05
C PHE A 90 -9.06 -10.97 -9.12
N GLY A 91 -8.97 -11.21 -7.82
CA GLY A 91 -9.21 -10.22 -6.77
C GLY A 91 -7.96 -10.03 -5.91
N LEU A 92 -7.89 -8.87 -5.25
CA LEU A 92 -6.86 -8.59 -4.25
C LEU A 92 -7.45 -8.66 -2.84
N ALA A 93 -6.61 -8.97 -1.87
CA ALA A 93 -6.88 -8.81 -0.45
C ALA A 93 -5.66 -8.16 0.20
N VAL A 94 -5.88 -7.27 1.18
CA VAL A 94 -4.81 -6.53 1.83
C VAL A 94 -4.86 -6.70 3.33
N THR A 95 -3.69 -6.90 3.95
CA THR A 95 -3.50 -6.69 5.39
C THR A 95 -2.47 -5.58 5.57
N LEU A 96 -2.83 -4.55 6.35
CA LEU A 96 -1.90 -3.51 6.78
C LEU A 96 -1.53 -3.78 8.24
N ARG A 97 -0.26 -4.10 8.49
CA ARG A 97 0.31 -4.21 9.83
C ARG A 97 0.92 -2.89 10.20
N VAL A 98 0.53 -2.35 11.34
CA VAL A 98 0.97 -1.06 11.85
C VAL A 98 1.69 -1.27 13.16
N GLU A 99 3.00 -1.08 13.15
CA GLU A 99 3.82 -1.03 14.34
C GLU A 99 3.81 0.41 14.85
N LEU A 100 3.34 0.61 16.09
CA LEU A 100 3.32 1.93 16.72
C LEU A 100 4.46 2.07 17.73
N PRO A 101 4.94 3.31 18.00
CA PRO A 101 5.93 3.51 19.05
C PRO A 101 5.38 3.08 20.42
N ASP A 102 6.23 2.49 21.27
CA ASP A 102 5.87 2.05 22.64
C ASP A 102 5.26 3.17 23.51
N SER A 103 5.51 4.43 23.15
CA SER A 103 4.95 5.61 23.84
C SER A 103 3.46 5.86 23.54
N VAL A 104 2.89 5.19 22.55
CA VAL A 104 1.49 5.31 22.15
C VAL A 104 0.69 4.18 22.76
N ASP A 105 -0.29 4.52 23.61
CA ASP A 105 -1.17 3.51 24.20
C ASP A 105 -2.12 2.88 23.16
N GLU A 106 -2.56 1.65 23.43
CA GLU A 106 -3.38 0.86 22.49
C GLU A 106 -4.66 1.59 22.04
N ALA A 107 -5.35 2.28 22.95
CA ALA A 107 -6.61 2.95 22.63
C ALA A 107 -6.38 4.15 21.71
N THR A 108 -5.35 4.95 22.00
CA THR A 108 -4.91 6.05 21.14
C THR A 108 -4.44 5.52 19.77
N GLY A 109 -3.60 4.48 19.78
CA GLY A 109 -3.08 3.85 18.57
C GLY A 109 -4.18 3.35 17.64
N ARG A 110 -5.14 2.62 18.18
CA ARG A 110 -6.31 2.12 17.46
C ARG A 110 -7.09 3.25 16.80
N LYS A 111 -7.37 4.32 17.54
CA LYS A 111 -8.07 5.49 17.02
C LYS A 111 -7.30 6.17 15.88
N LEU A 112 -5.98 6.29 15.99
CA LEU A 112 -5.14 6.88 14.95
C LEU A 112 -5.12 6.01 13.69
N VAL A 113 -4.99 4.70 13.82
CA VAL A 113 -5.02 3.76 12.69
C VAL A 113 -6.38 3.79 11.97
N GLU A 114 -7.48 3.79 12.70
CA GLU A 114 -8.83 3.93 12.12
C GLU A 114 -9.01 5.26 11.38
N GLN A 115 -8.51 6.36 11.95
CA GLN A 115 -8.54 7.68 11.31
C GLN A 115 -7.66 7.74 10.06
N ALA A 116 -6.45 7.17 10.11
CA ALA A 116 -5.55 7.07 8.97
C ALA A 116 -6.22 6.32 7.81
N HIS A 117 -6.97 5.26 8.10
CA HIS A 117 -7.73 4.51 7.11
C HIS A 117 -8.87 5.31 6.43
N GLN A 118 -9.37 6.37 7.09
CA GLN A 118 -10.35 7.28 6.47
C GLN A 118 -9.71 8.29 5.51
N VAL A 119 -8.42 8.60 5.67
CA VAL A 119 -7.78 9.69 4.93
C VAL A 119 -6.72 9.24 3.93
N CYS A 120 -6.13 8.05 4.07
CA CYS A 120 -5.19 7.52 3.05
C CYS A 120 -5.93 7.34 1.71
N PRO A 121 -5.45 7.97 0.63
CA PRO A 121 -6.05 7.83 -0.71
C PRO A 121 -6.22 6.39 -1.19
N TYR A 122 -5.29 5.49 -0.90
CA TYR A 122 -5.40 4.08 -1.29
C TYR A 122 -6.58 3.39 -0.59
N SER A 123 -6.75 3.61 0.72
CA SER A 123 -7.92 3.12 1.46
C SER A 123 -9.23 3.64 0.91
N ASN A 124 -9.28 4.90 0.49
CA ASN A 124 -10.48 5.48 -0.12
C ASN A 124 -10.77 4.90 -1.50
N ALA A 125 -9.73 4.61 -2.30
CA ALA A 125 -9.88 4.02 -3.63
C ALA A 125 -10.30 2.54 -3.60
N THR A 126 -9.90 1.79 -2.58
CA THR A 126 -10.16 0.34 -2.46
C THR A 126 -11.44 0.01 -1.69
N ARG A 127 -11.99 0.97 -0.94
CA ARG A 127 -13.13 0.76 -0.05
C ARG A 127 -14.33 0.16 -0.78
N GLY A 128 -14.86 -0.93 -0.23
CA GLY A 128 -16.02 -1.63 -0.77
C GLY A 128 -15.72 -2.56 -1.95
N ASN A 129 -14.49 -2.57 -2.47
CA ASN A 129 -14.10 -3.40 -3.61
C ASN A 129 -13.25 -4.61 -3.19
N ILE A 130 -12.32 -4.42 -2.24
CA ILE A 130 -11.45 -5.48 -1.71
C ILE A 130 -11.48 -5.50 -0.18
N PRO A 131 -11.29 -6.66 0.46
CA PRO A 131 -11.08 -6.72 1.90
C PRO A 131 -9.74 -6.06 2.26
N VAL A 132 -9.77 -5.20 3.28
CA VAL A 132 -8.59 -4.61 3.89
C VAL A 132 -8.66 -4.83 5.39
N GLU A 133 -7.73 -5.61 5.93
CA GLU A 133 -7.57 -5.84 7.36
C GLU A 133 -6.52 -4.89 7.94
N LEU A 134 -6.78 -4.37 9.14
CA LEU A 134 -5.83 -3.53 9.88
C LEU A 134 -5.41 -4.31 11.13
N VAL A 135 -4.11 -4.55 11.25
CA VAL A 135 -3.49 -5.19 12.41
C VAL A 135 -2.58 -4.17 13.08
N ILE A 136 -2.69 -4.02 14.40
CA ILE A 136 -1.80 -3.18 15.19
C ILE A 136 -0.91 -4.13 15.99
N GLU A 137 0.39 -3.92 15.90
CA GLU A 137 1.43 -4.72 16.54
C GLU A 137 2.07 -3.98 17.70
#